data_AF-A0A8B6DT09-F1
#
_entry.id   AF-A0A8B6DT09-F1
#
_cell.length_a   1.000
_cell.length_b   1.000
_cell.length_c   1.000
_cell.angle_alpha   90.00
_cell.angle_beta   90.00
_cell.angle_gamma   90.00
#
_symmetry.space_group_name_H-M   'P 1'
#
loop_
_entity.id
_entity.type
_entity.pdbx_description
1 polymer ?
#
loop_
_entity_poly.entity_id
_entity_poly.type
_entity_poly.pdbx_seq_one_letter_code
_entity_poly.pdbx_strand_id
1 'polypeptide(L)'
;MVNMLVNRKTSFKENYPVADYGPDENLNDNADIDWVNRAFVRRLLRLCAFVSILSVSMNTPKTFEENKGLEYLTFIFDLIVTFLFTAEMIAKMHIRGIYKGENAYLKDRWCKFDGFMVLFLWVSVILQVFEMTDIVQQEWYLSVLRCPRPLILIRVFRVFLKFQLPKARINSIFKRSGRQVYNVSIFFLFFMSLYGILGVQFFGELRHHCVKNYVNSTSDLTILDLAIPDAFCSPVPEYGYQCPEGMKCMALELPKSKRGFDGFDEFLTSFFTVYEAGSQEGWVFMMYDALDSLPSALAYLYFISLIFLMAWLVKNIFIAVIIESVAEIRVQFQHMWGPRGSAADSDSSQVISSEGNMWKMVLIDENKAKGLAPPFFQKILCSNAFHTFILCLVLASSITGANLSFDYKTKFNDGKPDGFYYAEVVFTLLFDLEAIFKIWCLGLYGYLRRSLHKFELLLAIGTTLHIIIPELYRTQLTYFQVLRVVRLVKASPMLEDFCFKIFGPGKKLGSLIMLTISLLIIASSISLQLFCNIPDFEKFSTFPH
;
A
#
# COMPACT_ATOMS: atom_id res chain seq x y z
N MET A 1 22.52 -44.03 -45.41
CA MET A 1 21.44 -44.28 -44.42
C MET A 1 21.94 -43.80 -43.07
N VAL A 2 21.13 -43.02 -42.34
CA VAL A 2 21.29 -42.60 -40.94
C VAL A 2 21.99 -41.26 -40.65
N ASN A 3 21.11 -40.28 -40.43
CA ASN A 3 21.10 -39.19 -39.43
C ASN A 3 21.92 -37.90 -39.64
N MET A 4 21.29 -36.97 -40.36
CA MET A 4 21.31 -35.53 -40.02
C MET A 4 20.80 -35.33 -38.59
N LEU A 5 21.70 -35.02 -37.66
CA LEU A 5 21.35 -34.44 -36.37
C LEU A 5 21.02 -32.96 -36.57
N VAL A 6 19.75 -32.68 -36.84
CA VAL A 6 19.19 -31.34 -36.75
C VAL A 6 19.28 -30.92 -35.28
N ASN A 7 20.20 -29.99 -35.00
CA ASN A 7 20.32 -29.27 -33.75
C ASN A 7 18.99 -28.52 -33.49
N ARG A 8 18.12 -29.12 -32.68
CA ARG A 8 16.88 -28.51 -32.20
C ARG A 8 17.18 -27.64 -30.97
N LYS A 9 17.97 -26.58 -31.15
CA LYS A 9 18.03 -25.43 -30.24
C LYS A 9 18.12 -24.16 -31.09
N THR A 10 17.33 -23.17 -30.71
CA THR A 10 17.17 -21.83 -31.32
C THR A 10 16.23 -21.70 -32.52
N SER A 11 15.02 -22.25 -32.42
CA SER A 11 13.86 -21.42 -32.77
C SER A 11 13.50 -20.66 -31.50
N PHE A 12 13.98 -19.42 -31.41
CA PHE A 12 13.39 -18.45 -30.50
C PHE A 12 11.92 -18.38 -30.91
N LYS A 13 11.07 -19.00 -30.08
CA LYS A 13 9.62 -19.01 -30.20
C LYS A 13 9.20 -17.59 -30.57
N GLU A 14 8.47 -17.50 -31.68
CA GLU A 14 7.85 -16.31 -32.24
C GLU A 14 7.48 -15.31 -31.15
N ASN A 15 7.71 -14.02 -31.43
CA ASN A 15 7.19 -12.89 -30.67
C ASN A 15 5.69 -13.10 -30.43
N TYR A 16 5.32 -13.80 -29.36
CA TYR A 16 3.97 -13.74 -28.83
C TYR A 16 3.73 -12.25 -28.57
N PRO A 17 2.68 -11.64 -29.12
CA PRO A 17 2.36 -10.27 -28.77
C PRO A 17 2.10 -10.27 -27.27
N VAL A 18 3.11 -9.83 -26.53
CA VAL A 18 3.02 -9.43 -25.12
C VAL A 18 1.80 -8.52 -25.06
N ALA A 19 0.92 -8.70 -24.08
CA ALA A 19 -0.18 -7.79 -23.90
C ALA A 19 0.38 -6.41 -23.53
N ASP A 20 0.71 -5.64 -24.54
CA ASP A 20 1.02 -4.24 -24.36
C ASP A 20 -0.32 -3.53 -24.21
N TYR A 21 -0.60 -3.13 -22.98
CA TYR A 21 -1.65 -2.17 -22.68
C TYR A 21 -1.19 -0.75 -23.02
N GLY A 22 0.06 -0.53 -23.43
CA GLY A 22 0.51 0.67 -24.14
C GLY A 22 0.39 0.50 -25.66
N PRO A 23 -0.15 1.47 -26.41
CA PRO A 23 -0.12 1.46 -27.87
C PRO A 23 1.24 1.89 -28.48
N ASP A 24 2.30 2.01 -27.69
CA ASP A 24 3.41 2.90 -28.04
C ASP A 24 4.67 2.20 -28.58
N GLU A 25 4.60 0.95 -29.05
CA GLU A 25 5.79 0.25 -29.58
C GLU A 25 5.76 -0.09 -31.09
N ASN A 26 4.62 0.00 -31.79
CA ASN A 26 4.54 -0.42 -33.21
C ASN A 26 3.93 0.62 -34.16
N LEU A 27 4.10 1.93 -33.91
CA LEU A 27 3.75 2.94 -34.91
C LEU A 27 4.98 3.23 -35.78
N ASN A 28 4.85 2.91 -37.07
CA ASN A 28 5.82 3.13 -38.14
C ASN A 28 6.53 4.50 -38.02
N ASP A 29 7.83 4.48 -38.30
CA ASP A 29 8.82 5.57 -38.36
C ASP A 29 8.50 6.74 -39.34
N ASN A 30 7.23 6.98 -39.71
CA ASN A 30 6.87 7.90 -40.80
C ASN A 30 6.10 9.16 -40.35
N ALA A 31 6.39 9.72 -39.17
CA ALA A 31 5.86 11.05 -38.79
C ALA A 31 6.94 11.90 -38.09
N ASP A 32 7.17 13.11 -38.60
CA ASP A 32 8.21 14.10 -38.22
C ASP A 32 8.21 14.59 -36.75
N ILE A 33 7.48 13.94 -35.84
CA ILE A 33 7.37 14.33 -34.43
C ILE A 33 7.88 13.19 -33.53
N ASP A 34 9.16 12.86 -33.69
CA ASP A 34 9.86 11.80 -32.94
C ASP A 34 10.13 12.13 -31.46
N TRP A 35 9.89 13.38 -31.02
CA TRP A 35 10.25 13.78 -29.67
C TRP A 35 9.39 13.09 -28.60
N VAL A 36 8.09 12.87 -28.85
CA VAL A 36 7.15 12.24 -27.89
C VAL A 36 7.56 10.80 -27.57
N ASN A 37 8.16 10.11 -28.56
CA ASN A 37 8.61 8.73 -28.42
C ASN A 37 10.01 8.59 -27.79
N ARG A 38 10.64 9.69 -27.37
CA ARG A 38 11.92 9.62 -26.67
C ARG A 38 11.75 9.07 -25.25
N ALA A 39 12.66 8.19 -24.84
CA ALA A 39 12.66 7.60 -23.50
C ALA A 39 12.81 8.65 -22.38
N PHE A 40 13.44 9.79 -22.67
CA PHE A 40 13.51 10.93 -21.76
C PHE A 40 12.14 11.57 -21.54
N VAL A 41 11.39 11.84 -22.60
CA VAL A 41 10.04 12.46 -22.53
C VAL A 41 9.07 11.55 -21.81
N ARG A 42 9.11 10.23 -22.05
CA ARG A 42 8.33 9.26 -21.27
C ARG A 42 8.66 9.25 -19.78
N ARG A 43 9.93 9.45 -19.41
CA ARG A 43 10.34 9.57 -18.00
C ARG A 43 9.84 10.90 -17.40
N LEU A 44 9.96 11.99 -18.15
CA LEU A 44 9.48 13.31 -17.76
C LEU A 44 7.97 13.31 -17.50
N LEU A 45 7.16 12.75 -18.42
CA LEU A 45 5.71 12.68 -18.27
C LEU A 45 5.26 11.83 -17.06
N ARG A 46 6.02 10.79 -16.71
CA ARG A 46 5.78 10.02 -15.47
C ARG A 46 6.13 10.82 -14.22
N LEU A 47 7.23 11.57 -14.25
CA LEU A 47 7.59 12.47 -13.16
C LEU A 47 6.54 13.57 -12.98
N CYS A 48 6.03 14.14 -14.09
CA CYS A 48 4.94 15.11 -14.06
C CYS A 48 3.65 14.54 -13.47
N ALA A 49 3.33 13.27 -13.75
CA ALA A 49 2.17 12.62 -13.13
C ALA A 49 2.35 12.47 -11.60
N PHE A 50 3.57 12.18 -11.12
CA PHE A 50 3.87 12.13 -9.69
C PHE A 50 3.78 13.52 -9.04
N VAL A 51 4.34 14.55 -9.69
CA VAL A 51 4.23 15.95 -9.25
C VAL A 51 2.78 16.41 -9.20
N SER A 52 1.95 16.01 -10.18
CA SER A 52 0.53 16.33 -10.21
C SER A 52 -0.23 15.79 -9.01
N ILE A 53 0.14 14.59 -8.53
CA ILE A 53 -0.46 13.96 -7.35
C ILE A 53 -0.01 14.69 -6.09
N LEU A 54 1.28 14.96 -5.97
CA LEU A 54 1.80 15.72 -4.84
C LEU A 54 1.12 17.08 -4.74
N SER A 55 0.94 17.76 -5.88
CA SER A 55 0.26 19.05 -5.95
C SER A 55 -1.20 18.97 -5.49
N VAL A 56 -1.99 17.99 -5.99
CA VAL A 56 -3.39 17.85 -5.54
C VAL A 56 -3.50 17.39 -4.09
N SER A 57 -2.57 16.58 -3.57
CA SER A 57 -2.53 16.19 -2.15
C SER A 57 -2.20 17.38 -1.24
N MET A 58 -1.47 18.38 -1.75
CA MET A 58 -1.14 19.60 -1.02
C MET A 58 -2.17 20.72 -1.18
N ASN A 59 -3.09 20.59 -2.15
CA ASN A 59 -4.10 21.60 -2.46
C ASN A 59 -5.33 21.44 -1.55
N THR A 60 -5.25 21.98 -0.34
CA THR A 60 -6.32 21.99 0.67
C THR A 60 -6.33 23.31 1.44
N PRO A 61 -7.50 23.79 1.90
CA PRO A 61 -7.62 25.06 2.62
C PRO A 61 -6.70 25.14 3.84
N LYS A 62 -6.74 24.12 4.72
CA LYS A 62 -5.94 24.10 5.95
C LYS A 62 -4.43 24.13 5.69
N THR A 63 -3.98 23.47 4.62
CA THR A 63 -2.55 23.50 4.25
C THR A 63 -2.14 24.88 3.70
N PHE A 64 -3.04 25.60 3.03
CA PHE A 64 -2.78 26.99 2.59
C PHE A 64 -2.81 28.00 3.74
N GLU A 65 -3.63 27.78 4.76
CA GLU A 65 -3.60 28.55 6.00
C GLU A 65 -2.26 28.40 6.74
N GLU A 66 -1.74 27.17 6.83
CA GLU A 66 -0.43 26.89 7.44
C GLU A 66 0.72 27.49 6.64
N ASN A 67 0.68 27.42 5.29
CA ASN A 67 1.72 27.95 4.44
C ASN A 67 1.18 28.56 3.14
N LYS A 68 0.97 29.88 3.17
CA LYS A 68 0.50 30.67 2.01
C LYS A 68 1.41 30.56 0.78
N GLY A 69 2.71 30.32 0.95
CA GLY A 69 3.63 30.13 -0.17
C GLY A 69 3.33 28.88 -1.01
N LEU A 70 2.69 27.88 -0.40
CA LEU A 70 2.37 26.61 -1.05
C LEU A 70 1.25 26.76 -2.11
N GLU A 71 0.36 27.73 -1.90
CA GLU A 71 -0.73 28.03 -2.84
C GLU A 71 -0.17 28.41 -4.23
N TYR A 72 0.79 29.32 -4.27
CA TYR A 72 1.47 29.71 -5.51
C TYR A 72 2.33 28.58 -6.09
N LEU A 73 3.01 27.80 -5.24
CA LEU A 73 3.83 26.68 -5.71
C LEU A 73 2.99 25.57 -6.37
N THR A 74 1.87 25.19 -5.76
CA THR A 74 0.95 24.19 -6.34
C THR A 74 0.39 24.68 -7.67
N PHE A 75 0.00 25.97 -7.77
CA PHE A 75 -0.46 26.57 -9.01
C PHE A 75 0.59 26.53 -10.14
N ILE A 76 1.85 26.89 -9.85
CA ILE A 76 2.94 26.86 -10.83
C ILE A 76 3.18 25.43 -11.35
N PHE A 77 3.22 24.44 -10.45
CA PHE A 77 3.39 23.04 -10.85
C PHE A 77 2.22 22.55 -11.68
N ASP A 78 0.98 22.92 -11.32
CA ASP A 78 -0.22 22.52 -12.03
C ASP A 78 -0.27 23.10 -13.44
N LEU A 79 0.15 24.36 -13.59
CA LEU A 79 0.27 25.03 -14.88
C LEU A 79 1.30 24.32 -15.77
N ILE A 80 2.51 24.04 -15.26
CA ILE A 80 3.56 23.33 -16.02
C ILE A 80 3.08 21.94 -16.45
N VAL A 81 2.50 21.19 -15.53
CA VAL A 81 2.00 19.82 -15.80
C VAL A 81 0.88 19.84 -16.84
N THR A 82 -0.06 20.78 -16.72
CA THR A 82 -1.20 20.91 -17.66
C THR A 82 -0.71 21.27 -19.06
N PHE A 83 0.24 22.19 -19.19
CA PHE A 83 0.84 22.53 -20.49
C PHE A 83 1.61 21.36 -21.10
N LEU A 84 2.34 20.58 -20.31
CA LEU A 84 3.06 19.41 -20.83
C LEU A 84 2.11 18.30 -21.31
N PHE A 85 1.03 18.02 -20.56
CA PHE A 85 0.06 17.00 -20.97
C PHE A 85 -0.84 17.44 -22.14
N THR A 86 -1.16 18.74 -22.24
CA THR A 86 -1.84 19.26 -23.42
C THR A 86 -0.96 19.21 -24.66
N ALA A 87 0.32 19.57 -24.56
CA ALA A 87 1.27 19.45 -25.66
C ALA A 87 1.41 18.01 -26.16
N GLU A 88 1.48 17.04 -25.23
CA GLU A 88 1.48 15.62 -25.57
C GLU A 88 0.17 15.19 -26.25
N MET A 89 -0.99 15.62 -25.72
CA MET A 89 -2.29 15.30 -26.29
C MET A 89 -2.41 15.81 -27.72
N ILE A 90 -2.04 17.07 -27.97
CA ILE A 90 -2.05 17.71 -29.30
C ILE A 90 -1.11 16.97 -30.24
N ALA A 91 0.12 16.65 -29.81
CA ALA A 91 1.06 15.89 -30.62
C ALA A 91 0.52 14.50 -30.99
N LYS A 92 -0.10 13.78 -30.05
CA LYS A 92 -0.73 12.48 -30.31
C LYS A 92 -1.92 12.60 -31.27
N MET A 93 -2.75 13.63 -31.12
CA MET A 93 -3.88 13.90 -32.03
C MET A 93 -3.42 14.23 -33.45
N HIS A 94 -2.30 14.96 -33.59
CA HIS A 94 -1.71 15.30 -34.89
C HIS A 94 -1.14 14.06 -35.60
N ILE A 95 -0.40 13.20 -34.88
CA ILE A 95 0.21 11.98 -35.45
C ILE A 95 -0.84 10.93 -35.82
N ARG A 96 -1.82 10.68 -34.94
CA ARG A 96 -2.79 9.58 -35.11
C ARG A 96 -4.06 9.98 -35.86
N GLY A 97 -4.30 11.28 -36.03
CA GLY A 97 -5.59 11.83 -36.44
C GLY A 97 -6.63 11.77 -35.31
N ILE A 98 -7.58 12.72 -35.33
CA ILE A 98 -8.62 12.84 -34.29
C ILE A 98 -9.70 11.75 -34.44
N TYR A 99 -10.33 11.68 -35.62
CA TYR A 99 -11.43 10.74 -35.93
C TYR A 99 -11.15 9.82 -37.13
N LYS A 100 -10.40 10.30 -38.13
CA LYS A 100 -10.11 9.56 -39.36
C LYS A 100 -8.77 8.83 -39.24
N GLY A 101 -8.80 7.51 -39.30
CA GLY A 101 -7.63 6.63 -39.19
C GLY A 101 -7.97 5.28 -38.56
N GLU A 102 -7.19 4.24 -38.86
CA GLU A 102 -7.30 2.93 -38.21
C GLU A 102 -6.92 3.00 -36.72
N ASN A 103 -5.94 3.85 -36.38
CA ASN A 103 -5.46 4.10 -35.02
C ASN A 103 -5.79 5.50 -34.47
N ALA A 104 -6.97 6.05 -34.80
CA ALA A 104 -7.39 7.39 -34.38
C ALA A 104 -7.41 7.57 -32.85
N TYR A 105 -7.10 8.79 -32.38
CA TYR A 105 -6.95 9.11 -30.95
C TYR A 105 -8.16 8.69 -30.11
N LEU A 106 -9.39 8.96 -30.58
CA LEU A 106 -10.62 8.70 -29.81
C LEU A 106 -11.05 7.22 -29.81
N LYS A 107 -10.49 6.39 -30.70
CA LYS A 107 -10.78 4.94 -30.68
C LYS A 107 -10.07 4.26 -29.52
N ASP A 108 -8.84 4.67 -29.20
CA ASP A 108 -8.06 4.10 -28.12
C ASP A 108 -8.61 4.48 -26.73
N ARG A 109 -8.76 3.49 -25.86
CA ARG A 109 -9.29 3.66 -24.50
C ARG A 109 -8.35 4.47 -23.61
N TRP A 110 -7.04 4.32 -23.82
CA TRP A 110 -6.04 5.03 -23.04
C TRP A 110 -5.89 6.48 -23.46
N CYS A 111 -5.92 6.78 -24.76
CA CYS A 111 -6.00 8.17 -25.24
C CYS A 111 -7.27 8.89 -24.74
N LYS A 112 -8.42 8.19 -24.66
CA LYS A 112 -9.64 8.74 -24.04
C LYS A 112 -9.44 9.08 -22.55
N PHE A 113 -8.82 8.17 -21.80
CA PHE A 113 -8.46 8.43 -20.40
C PHE A 113 -7.50 9.62 -20.27
N ASP A 114 -6.42 9.66 -21.05
CA ASP A 114 -5.43 10.72 -21.01
C ASP A 114 -6.07 12.10 -21.35
N GLY A 115 -7.00 12.14 -22.32
CA GLY A 115 -7.77 13.35 -22.65
C GLY A 115 -8.74 13.78 -21.55
N PHE A 116 -9.44 12.84 -20.91
CA PHE A 116 -10.29 13.12 -19.75
C PHE A 116 -9.48 13.72 -18.59
N MET A 117 -8.29 13.17 -18.31
CA MET A 117 -7.40 13.69 -17.27
C MET A 117 -6.93 15.12 -17.56
N VAL A 118 -6.59 15.43 -18.82
CA VAL A 118 -6.22 16.80 -19.24
C VAL A 118 -7.37 17.79 -19.03
N LEU A 119 -8.62 17.37 -19.25
CA LEU A 119 -9.80 18.19 -18.98
C LEU A 119 -9.90 18.55 -17.49
N PHE A 120 -9.79 17.58 -16.58
CA PHE A 120 -9.84 17.85 -15.13
C PHE A 120 -8.65 18.69 -14.64
N LEU A 121 -7.49 18.57 -15.27
CA LEU A 121 -6.35 19.44 -14.99
C LEU A 121 -6.65 20.90 -15.34
N TRP A 122 -7.22 21.16 -16.52
CA TRP A 122 -7.67 22.52 -16.87
C TRP A 122 -8.74 23.04 -15.93
N VAL A 123 -9.74 22.23 -15.60
CA VAL A 123 -10.79 22.61 -14.63
C VAL A 123 -10.16 22.95 -13.27
N SER A 124 -9.20 22.16 -12.80
CA SER A 124 -8.48 22.41 -11.55
C SER A 124 -7.67 23.71 -11.58
N VAL A 125 -6.95 23.98 -12.67
CA VAL A 125 -6.15 25.22 -12.83
C VAL A 125 -7.07 26.44 -12.88
N ILE A 126 -8.14 26.38 -13.67
CA ILE A 126 -9.13 27.47 -13.78
C ILE A 126 -9.78 27.74 -12.43
N LEU A 127 -10.15 26.67 -11.70
CA LEU A 127 -10.73 26.80 -10.37
C LEU A 127 -9.76 27.46 -9.38
N GLN A 128 -8.48 27.07 -9.41
CA GLN A 128 -7.46 27.69 -8.55
C GLN A 128 -7.21 29.17 -8.89
N VAL A 129 -7.33 29.58 -10.16
CA VAL A 129 -7.29 31.02 -10.54
C VAL A 129 -8.46 31.78 -9.93
N PHE A 130 -9.67 31.21 -9.92
CA PHE A 130 -10.83 31.84 -9.32
C PHE A 130 -10.75 31.93 -7.79
N GLU A 131 -10.13 30.94 -7.14
CA GLU A 131 -9.84 30.96 -5.71
C GLU A 131 -8.80 32.05 -5.38
N MET A 132 -7.70 32.14 -6.13
CA MET A 132 -6.66 33.16 -5.94
C MET A 132 -7.13 34.60 -6.18
N THR A 133 -8.21 34.79 -6.94
CA THR A 133 -8.76 36.13 -7.26
C THR A 133 -9.88 36.54 -6.31
N ASP A 134 -10.16 35.74 -5.27
CA ASP A 134 -11.25 35.93 -4.31
C ASP A 134 -12.65 36.05 -4.95
N ILE A 135 -12.80 35.66 -6.22
CA ILE A 135 -14.09 35.68 -6.95
C ILE A 135 -15.00 34.57 -6.42
N VAL A 136 -14.40 33.46 -5.98
CA VAL A 136 -15.08 32.26 -5.53
C VAL A 136 -14.59 31.93 -4.12
N GLN A 137 -15.49 31.95 -3.14
CA GLN A 137 -15.21 31.41 -1.82
C GLN A 137 -14.98 29.90 -1.92
N GLN A 138 -14.10 29.38 -1.07
CA GLN A 138 -13.64 27.99 -1.12
C GLN A 138 -14.74 27.02 -0.67
N GLU A 139 -15.75 26.84 -1.53
CA GLU A 139 -16.94 26.04 -1.25
C GLU A 139 -16.70 24.54 -1.48
N TRP A 140 -17.42 23.71 -0.72
CA TRP A 140 -17.21 22.26 -0.70
C TRP A 140 -17.43 21.58 -2.05
N TYR A 141 -18.43 22.02 -2.82
CA TYR A 141 -18.82 21.39 -4.07
C TYR A 141 -17.81 21.62 -5.20
N LEU A 142 -17.02 22.69 -5.14
CA LEU A 142 -16.02 23.00 -6.17
C LEU A 142 -14.76 22.16 -6.00
N SER A 143 -14.39 21.83 -4.77
CA SER A 143 -13.26 20.93 -4.48
C SER A 143 -13.49 19.52 -5.05
N VAL A 144 -14.75 19.07 -5.09
CA VAL A 144 -15.14 17.77 -5.69
C VAL A 144 -14.71 17.65 -7.15
N LEU A 145 -14.65 18.76 -7.91
CA LEU A 145 -14.18 18.73 -9.31
C LEU A 145 -12.72 18.30 -9.43
N ARG A 146 -11.92 18.37 -8.37
CA ARG A 146 -10.52 17.92 -8.32
C ARG A 146 -10.38 16.43 -8.00
N CYS A 147 -11.45 15.76 -7.55
CA CYS A 147 -11.43 14.34 -7.15
C CYS A 147 -10.97 13.37 -8.25
N PRO A 148 -11.23 13.56 -9.55
CA PRO A 148 -10.72 12.63 -10.56
C PRO A 148 -9.21 12.72 -10.79
N ARG A 149 -8.56 13.80 -10.35
CA ARG A 149 -7.17 14.13 -10.67
C ARG A 149 -6.13 13.14 -10.12
N PRO A 150 -6.24 12.59 -8.90
CA PRO A 150 -5.36 11.52 -8.40
C PRO A 150 -5.31 10.26 -9.29
N LEU A 151 -6.33 10.01 -10.12
CA LEU A 151 -6.32 8.89 -11.08
C LEU A 151 -5.18 8.99 -12.11
N ILE A 152 -4.54 10.16 -12.24
CA ILE A 152 -3.35 10.34 -13.09
C ILE A 152 -2.22 9.38 -12.73
N LEU A 153 -2.19 8.87 -11.48
CA LEU A 153 -1.22 7.88 -11.03
C LEU A 153 -1.28 6.57 -11.84
N ILE A 154 -2.47 6.21 -12.35
CA ILE A 154 -2.66 5.02 -13.21
C ILE A 154 -1.71 5.08 -14.42
N ARG A 155 -1.39 6.28 -14.91
CA ARG A 155 -0.46 6.49 -16.02
C ARG A 155 0.98 6.08 -15.68
N VAL A 156 1.41 6.31 -14.44
CA VAL A 156 2.73 5.85 -13.95
C VAL A 156 2.75 4.32 -13.86
N PHE A 157 1.65 3.73 -13.38
CA PHE A 157 1.53 2.28 -13.21
C PHE A 157 1.27 1.49 -14.48
N ARG A 158 0.75 2.11 -15.54
CA ARG A 158 0.49 1.46 -16.84
C ARG A 158 1.71 0.71 -17.37
N VAL A 159 2.93 1.20 -17.10
CA VAL A 159 4.19 0.55 -17.49
C VAL A 159 4.40 -0.79 -16.79
N PHE A 160 4.00 -0.89 -15.51
CA PHE A 160 4.10 -2.12 -14.72
C PHE A 160 2.97 -3.12 -15.04
N LEU A 161 1.87 -2.65 -15.64
CA LEU A 161 0.77 -3.49 -16.13
C LEU A 161 1.06 -4.15 -17.49
N LYS A 162 2.29 -4.04 -18.02
CA LYS A 162 2.73 -4.81 -19.20
C LYS A 162 3.00 -6.26 -18.78
N PHE A 163 2.03 -7.13 -19.01
CA PHE A 163 2.17 -8.56 -18.71
C PHE A 163 2.76 -9.31 -19.90
N GLN A 164 3.66 -10.25 -19.65
CA GLN A 164 4.22 -11.18 -20.64
C GLN A 164 3.20 -12.20 -21.21
N LEU A 165 1.91 -12.04 -20.88
CA LEU A 165 0.82 -12.90 -21.33
C LEU A 165 0.12 -12.28 -22.55
N PRO A 166 -0.33 -13.07 -23.53
CA PRO A 166 -1.18 -12.57 -24.61
C PRO A 166 -2.51 -12.04 -24.09
N LYS A 167 -3.04 -10.98 -24.72
CA LYS A 167 -4.31 -10.32 -24.34
C LYS A 167 -5.49 -11.30 -24.21
N ALA A 168 -5.59 -12.28 -25.10
CA ALA A 168 -6.65 -13.29 -25.08
C ALA A 168 -6.66 -14.11 -23.78
N ARG A 169 -5.48 -14.49 -23.27
CA ARG A 169 -5.36 -15.25 -22.00
C ARG A 169 -5.65 -14.39 -20.78
N ILE A 170 -5.23 -13.13 -20.81
CA ILE A 170 -5.56 -12.18 -19.75
C ILE A 170 -7.07 -11.99 -19.67
N ASN A 171 -7.73 -11.79 -20.81
CA ASN A 171 -9.18 -11.65 -20.86
C ASN A 171 -9.91 -12.93 -20.40
N SER A 172 -9.39 -14.13 -20.71
CA SER A 172 -9.98 -15.36 -20.21
C SER A 172 -9.82 -15.52 -18.69
N ILE A 173 -8.66 -15.13 -18.14
CA ILE A 173 -8.42 -15.12 -16.69
C ILE A 173 -9.39 -14.14 -16.02
N PHE A 174 -9.44 -12.88 -16.47
CA PHE A 174 -10.36 -11.87 -15.90
C PHE A 174 -11.83 -12.27 -16.03
N LYS A 175 -12.23 -12.90 -17.13
CA LYS A 175 -13.60 -13.37 -17.31
C LYS A 175 -13.95 -14.49 -16.32
N ARG A 176 -13.03 -15.42 -16.09
CA ARG A 176 -13.23 -16.53 -15.14
C ARG A 176 -13.22 -16.04 -13.70
N SER A 177 -12.18 -15.31 -13.29
CA SER A 177 -12.06 -14.76 -11.94
C SER A 177 -13.20 -13.78 -11.64
N GLY A 178 -13.55 -12.91 -12.60
CA GLY A 178 -14.67 -11.99 -12.49
C GLY A 178 -16.01 -12.69 -12.30
N ARG A 179 -16.26 -13.80 -13.02
CA ARG A 179 -17.50 -14.59 -12.83
C ARG A 179 -17.54 -15.27 -11.46
N GLN A 180 -16.41 -15.79 -10.97
CA GLN A 180 -16.36 -16.40 -9.64
C GLN A 180 -16.57 -15.36 -8.54
N VAL A 181 -15.87 -14.22 -8.62
CA VAL A 181 -16.06 -13.11 -7.68
C VAL A 181 -17.51 -12.62 -7.73
N TYR A 182 -18.11 -12.47 -8.91
CA TYR A 182 -19.52 -12.08 -9.05
C TYR A 182 -20.48 -13.06 -8.34
N ASN A 183 -20.29 -14.37 -8.53
CA ASN A 183 -21.11 -15.38 -7.86
C ASN A 183 -20.97 -15.30 -6.33
N VAL A 184 -19.74 -15.09 -5.83
CA VAL A 184 -19.45 -14.99 -4.39
C VAL A 184 -19.98 -13.68 -3.82
N SER A 185 -19.93 -12.59 -4.57
CA SER A 185 -20.55 -11.30 -4.21
C SER A 185 -22.07 -11.41 -4.09
N ILE A 186 -22.74 -12.17 -4.98
CA ILE A 186 -24.18 -12.45 -4.83
C ILE A 186 -24.44 -13.28 -3.57
N PHE A 187 -23.63 -14.30 -3.31
CA PHE A 187 -23.74 -15.12 -2.10
C PHE A 187 -23.57 -14.27 -0.83
N PHE A 188 -22.59 -13.37 -0.82
CA PHE A 188 -22.40 -12.38 0.25
C PHE A 188 -23.61 -11.47 0.40
N LEU A 189 -24.10 -10.87 -0.70
CA LEU A 189 -25.26 -9.99 -0.68
C LEU A 189 -26.53 -10.71 -0.20
N PHE A 190 -26.69 -12.00 -0.51
CA PHE A 190 -27.77 -12.83 0.01
C PHE A 190 -27.70 -12.95 1.54
N PHE A 191 -26.56 -13.32 2.12
CA PHE A 191 -26.44 -13.44 3.58
C PHE A 191 -26.56 -12.09 4.28
N MET A 192 -26.00 -11.03 3.70
CA MET A 192 -26.18 -9.65 4.14
C MET A 192 -27.68 -9.28 4.21
N SER A 193 -28.43 -9.59 3.16
CA SER A 193 -29.87 -9.30 3.10
C SER A 193 -30.67 -10.19 4.06
N LEU A 194 -30.30 -11.47 4.19
CA LEU A 194 -30.93 -12.41 5.11
C LEU A 194 -30.78 -11.95 6.56
N TYR A 195 -29.56 -11.65 7.00
CA TYR A 195 -29.29 -11.14 8.34
C TYR A 195 -29.86 -9.73 8.55
N GLY A 196 -29.91 -8.91 7.49
CA GLY A 196 -30.57 -7.61 7.51
C GLY A 196 -32.07 -7.75 7.81
N ILE A 197 -32.77 -8.64 7.11
CA ILE A 197 -34.21 -8.90 7.35
C ILE A 197 -34.43 -9.52 8.73
N LEU A 198 -33.62 -10.51 9.12
CA LEU A 198 -33.71 -11.12 10.45
C LEU A 198 -33.49 -10.08 11.55
N GLY A 199 -32.52 -9.18 11.38
CA GLY A 199 -32.23 -8.12 12.35
C GLY A 199 -33.42 -7.19 12.55
N VAL A 200 -34.07 -6.75 11.47
CA VAL A 200 -35.28 -5.91 11.54
C VAL A 200 -36.42 -6.65 12.25
N GLN A 201 -36.63 -7.93 11.95
CA GLN A 201 -37.73 -8.71 12.54
C GLN A 201 -37.48 -9.10 14.00
N PHE A 202 -36.22 -9.27 14.40
CA PHE A 202 -35.86 -9.70 15.75
C PHE A 202 -35.68 -8.54 16.71
N PHE A 203 -35.00 -7.47 16.30
CA PHE A 203 -34.62 -6.37 17.18
C PHE A 203 -35.51 -5.15 17.00
N GLY A 204 -35.89 -4.83 15.76
CA GLY A 204 -36.56 -3.58 15.45
C GLY A 204 -35.78 -2.38 15.94
N GLU A 205 -36.47 -1.36 16.44
CA GLU A 205 -35.85 -0.11 16.82
C GLU A 205 -35.52 -0.02 18.32
N LEU A 206 -34.23 0.05 18.64
CA LEU A 206 -33.72 0.14 20.02
C LEU A 206 -33.79 1.59 20.56
N ARG A 207 -34.98 2.03 21.04
CA ARG A 207 -35.19 3.41 21.55
C ARG A 207 -35.13 3.56 23.07
N HIS A 208 -35.08 2.46 23.82
CA HIS A 208 -35.35 2.49 25.25
C HIS A 208 -34.06 2.71 26.04
N HIS A 209 -34.02 3.80 26.81
CA HIS A 209 -32.89 4.17 27.66
C HIS A 209 -33.32 4.43 29.11
N CYS A 210 -32.40 4.25 30.04
CA CYS A 210 -32.61 4.62 31.44
C CYS A 210 -32.46 6.14 31.63
N VAL A 211 -33.54 6.79 32.05
CA VAL A 211 -33.59 8.22 32.35
C VAL A 211 -34.05 8.48 33.78
N LYS A 212 -33.70 9.62 34.36
CA LYS A 212 -34.17 10.00 35.70
C LYS A 212 -35.69 10.11 35.78
N ASN A 213 -36.25 9.74 36.93
CA ASN A 213 -37.70 9.61 37.12
C ASN A 213 -38.52 10.88 36.88
N TYR A 214 -37.95 12.08 37.15
CA TYR A 214 -38.66 13.35 37.01
C TYR A 214 -38.90 13.79 35.56
N VAL A 215 -38.23 13.18 34.59
CA VAL A 215 -38.36 13.56 33.18
C VAL A 215 -39.63 12.96 32.60
N ASN A 216 -40.64 13.76 32.27
CA ASN A 216 -41.92 13.26 31.79
C ASN A 216 -42.09 13.31 30.27
N SER A 217 -41.31 14.13 29.58
CA SER A 217 -41.40 14.35 28.13
C SER A 217 -40.03 14.29 27.47
N THR A 218 -39.98 13.83 26.21
CA THR A 218 -38.75 13.73 25.42
C THR A 218 -38.16 15.08 25.00
N SER A 219 -38.95 16.15 25.05
CA SER A 219 -38.54 17.52 24.65
C SER A 219 -37.55 18.18 25.60
N ASP A 220 -37.58 17.80 26.89
CA ASP A 220 -36.84 18.49 27.96
C ASP A 220 -35.58 17.71 28.38
N LEU A 221 -35.21 16.70 27.59
CA LEU A 221 -34.10 15.80 27.90
C LEU A 221 -32.74 16.47 27.67
N THR A 222 -31.90 16.42 28.71
CA THR A 222 -30.50 16.79 28.64
C THR A 222 -29.60 15.58 28.83
N ILE A 223 -28.32 15.71 28.45
CA ILE A 223 -27.31 14.64 28.61
C ILE A 223 -27.17 14.21 30.09
N LEU A 224 -27.45 15.10 31.04
CA LEU A 224 -27.36 14.86 32.48
C LEU A 224 -28.50 13.98 33.03
N ASP A 225 -29.53 13.74 32.23
CA ASP A 225 -30.69 12.96 32.62
C ASP A 225 -30.54 11.47 32.27
N LEU A 226 -29.58 11.13 31.41
CA LEU A 226 -29.21 9.75 31.06
C LEU A 226 -28.33 9.12 32.15
N ALA A 227 -28.27 7.79 32.15
CA ALA A 227 -27.31 7.04 32.95
C ALA A 227 -25.86 7.32 32.49
N ILE A 228 -24.89 7.10 33.38
CA ILE A 228 -23.45 7.19 33.08
C ILE A 228 -22.80 5.83 33.39
N PRO A 229 -22.34 5.06 32.38
CA PRO A 229 -22.55 5.27 30.94
C PRO A 229 -24.03 5.15 30.56
N ASP A 230 -24.38 5.67 29.37
CA ASP A 230 -25.73 5.48 28.83
C ASP A 230 -26.01 3.97 28.67
N ALA A 231 -27.23 3.56 29.03
CA ALA A 231 -27.62 2.17 29.09
C ALA A 231 -29.01 2.00 28.48
N PHE A 232 -29.11 1.05 27.56
CA PHE A 232 -30.38 0.60 27.02
C PHE A 232 -31.16 -0.18 28.09
N CYS A 233 -32.47 -0.26 27.93
CA CYS A 233 -33.34 -0.95 28.88
C CYS A 233 -34.52 -1.61 28.20
N SER A 234 -35.16 -2.55 28.90
CA SER A 234 -36.41 -3.13 28.45
C SER A 234 -37.60 -2.59 29.25
N PRO A 235 -38.72 -2.22 28.60
CA PRO A 235 -39.94 -1.84 29.31
C PRO A 235 -40.63 -3.05 29.96
N VAL A 236 -40.27 -4.28 29.55
CA VAL A 236 -40.83 -5.52 30.07
C VAL A 236 -39.92 -6.06 31.18
N PRO A 237 -40.44 -6.38 32.37
CA PRO A 237 -39.61 -6.80 33.51
C PRO A 237 -39.01 -8.20 33.38
N GLU A 238 -39.46 -9.00 32.41
CA GLU A 238 -39.04 -10.40 32.25
C GLU A 238 -37.71 -10.56 31.52
N TYR A 239 -37.29 -9.57 30.73
CA TYR A 239 -36.07 -9.65 29.92
C TYR A 239 -35.39 -8.29 29.78
N GLY A 240 -34.15 -8.31 29.30
CA GLY A 240 -33.31 -7.12 29.16
C GLY A 240 -32.88 -6.51 30.49
N TYR A 241 -32.23 -5.36 30.41
CA TYR A 241 -31.72 -4.61 31.54
C TYR A 241 -32.85 -3.78 32.18
N GLN A 242 -32.93 -3.84 33.50
CA GLN A 242 -33.88 -3.07 34.30
C GLN A 242 -33.14 -1.90 34.94
N CYS A 243 -33.68 -0.69 34.79
CA CYS A 243 -33.06 0.51 35.32
C CYS A 243 -32.99 0.48 36.86
N PRO A 244 -31.92 1.04 37.47
CA PRO A 244 -31.77 1.10 38.91
C PRO A 244 -32.78 2.07 39.57
N GLU A 245 -32.93 1.99 40.89
CA GLU A 245 -33.80 2.87 41.66
C GLU A 245 -33.49 4.36 41.39
N GLY A 246 -34.53 5.16 41.14
CA GLY A 246 -34.40 6.58 40.76
C GLY A 246 -34.37 6.84 39.25
N MET A 247 -34.33 5.78 38.44
CA MET A 247 -34.43 5.84 36.98
C MET A 247 -35.61 5.02 36.46
N LYS A 248 -36.14 5.42 35.31
CA LYS A 248 -37.20 4.74 34.58
C LYS A 248 -36.77 4.48 33.14
N CYS A 249 -37.27 3.39 32.57
CA CYS A 249 -37.04 3.06 31.17
C CYS A 249 -38.00 3.87 30.29
N MET A 250 -37.47 4.70 29.40
CA MET A 250 -38.26 5.57 28.52
C MET A 250 -37.76 5.45 27.08
N ALA A 251 -38.70 5.44 26.13
CA ALA A 251 -38.37 5.49 24.70
C ALA A 251 -37.96 6.92 24.30
N LEU A 252 -36.75 7.06 23.78
CA LEU A 252 -36.19 8.31 23.30
C LEU A 252 -36.49 8.51 21.80
N GLU A 253 -37.20 9.58 21.46
CA GLU A 253 -37.41 10.01 20.07
C GLU A 253 -36.33 11.02 19.67
N LEU A 254 -35.13 10.51 19.44
CA LEU A 254 -33.99 11.31 18.98
C LEU A 254 -33.89 11.27 17.44
N PRO A 255 -33.51 12.37 16.78
CA PRO A 255 -33.19 12.33 15.36
C PRO A 255 -31.98 11.39 15.13
N LYS A 256 -31.97 10.69 13.98
CA LYS A 256 -30.91 9.73 13.62
C LYS A 256 -29.49 10.33 13.71
N SER A 257 -29.32 11.64 13.46
CA SER A 257 -28.03 12.33 13.61
C SER A 257 -27.45 12.33 15.03
N LYS A 258 -28.30 12.21 16.06
CA LYS A 258 -27.88 12.18 17.48
C LYS A 258 -27.82 10.77 18.05
N ARG A 259 -28.69 9.86 17.57
CA ARG A 259 -28.78 8.48 18.06
C ARG A 259 -27.75 7.55 17.44
N GLY A 260 -27.27 7.85 16.23
CA GLY A 260 -26.43 6.95 15.45
C GLY A 260 -27.16 6.47 14.20
N PHE A 261 -26.38 5.91 13.27
CA PHE A 261 -26.88 5.35 12.00
C PHE A 261 -26.96 3.82 12.04
N ASP A 262 -26.31 3.22 13.02
CA ASP A 262 -26.34 1.81 13.39
C ASP A 262 -27.65 1.47 14.10
N GLY A 263 -28.24 0.34 13.72
CA GLY A 263 -29.53 -0.10 14.23
C GLY A 263 -30.30 -1.00 13.26
N PHE A 264 -31.49 -1.41 13.69
CA PHE A 264 -32.34 -2.38 12.98
C PHE A 264 -33.72 -1.83 12.62
N ASP A 265 -33.84 -0.50 12.52
CA ASP A 265 -35.11 0.22 12.26
C ASP A 265 -35.72 -0.13 10.89
N GLU A 266 -34.89 -0.09 9.84
CA GLU A 266 -35.27 -0.30 8.45
C GLU A 266 -34.34 -1.32 7.81
N PHE A 267 -34.77 -1.92 6.69
CA PHE A 267 -33.94 -2.89 5.98
C PHE A 267 -32.58 -2.32 5.57
N LEU A 268 -32.52 -1.06 5.11
CA LEU A 268 -31.27 -0.47 4.62
C LEU A 268 -30.29 -0.13 5.76
N THR A 269 -30.78 0.38 6.89
CA THR A 269 -29.94 0.62 8.07
C THR A 269 -29.45 -0.70 8.65
N SER A 270 -30.35 -1.68 8.81
CA SER A 270 -29.99 -3.04 9.23
C SER A 270 -28.97 -3.70 8.30
N PHE A 271 -29.12 -3.54 6.98
CA PHE A 271 -28.16 -4.05 6.00
C PHE A 271 -26.77 -3.41 6.21
N PHE A 272 -26.70 -2.11 6.51
CA PHE A 272 -25.44 -1.44 6.83
C PHE A 272 -24.86 -1.92 8.17
N THR A 273 -25.68 -2.02 9.22
CA THR A 273 -25.31 -2.55 10.54
C THR A 273 -24.74 -3.96 10.46
N VAL A 274 -25.34 -4.84 9.65
CA VAL A 274 -24.85 -6.21 9.41
C VAL A 274 -23.51 -6.20 8.65
N TYR A 275 -23.27 -5.20 7.82
CA TYR A 275 -22.04 -5.09 7.03
C TYR A 275 -20.88 -4.73 7.94
N GLU A 276 -21.10 -3.73 8.79
CA GLU A 276 -20.18 -3.34 9.85
C GLU A 276 -19.95 -4.50 10.84
N ALA A 277 -21.01 -5.16 11.30
CA ALA A 277 -20.86 -6.31 12.19
C ALA A 277 -20.07 -7.46 11.53
N GLY A 278 -20.29 -7.70 10.23
CA GLY A 278 -19.59 -8.70 9.43
C GLY A 278 -18.10 -8.39 9.21
N SER A 279 -17.68 -7.13 9.30
CA SER A 279 -16.27 -6.74 9.28
C SER A 279 -15.55 -7.02 10.61
N GLN A 280 -16.31 -7.38 11.65
CA GLN A 280 -15.88 -7.54 13.05
C GLN A 280 -15.57 -6.20 13.75
N GLU A 281 -16.12 -5.11 13.25
CA GLU A 281 -16.05 -3.79 13.86
C GLU A 281 -17.37 -3.48 14.59
N GLY A 282 -17.31 -2.91 15.79
CA GLY A 282 -18.49 -2.42 16.53
C GLY A 282 -19.51 -3.47 17.02
N TRP A 283 -19.49 -4.71 16.51
CA TRP A 283 -20.55 -5.70 16.72
C TRP A 283 -20.80 -6.11 18.17
N VAL A 284 -19.77 -6.06 19.02
CA VAL A 284 -19.89 -6.43 20.43
C VAL A 284 -20.73 -5.40 21.18
N PHE A 285 -20.57 -4.11 20.87
CA PHE A 285 -21.37 -3.05 21.48
C PHE A 285 -22.83 -3.16 21.03
N MET A 286 -23.07 -3.35 19.74
CA MET A 286 -24.43 -3.60 19.22
C MET A 286 -25.09 -4.84 19.83
N MET A 287 -24.30 -5.88 20.12
CA MET A 287 -24.79 -7.05 20.83
C MET A 287 -25.17 -6.71 22.28
N TYR A 288 -24.37 -5.91 22.99
CA TYR A 288 -24.71 -5.45 24.34
C TYR A 288 -25.99 -4.60 24.35
N ASP A 289 -26.12 -3.67 23.41
CA ASP A 289 -27.33 -2.84 23.28
C ASP A 289 -28.58 -3.68 23.02
N ALA A 290 -28.45 -4.74 22.20
CA ALA A 290 -29.52 -5.70 21.96
C ALA A 290 -29.80 -6.59 23.19
N LEU A 291 -28.78 -7.00 23.95
CA LEU A 291 -28.93 -7.79 25.18
C LEU A 291 -29.66 -7.02 26.27
N ASP A 292 -29.40 -5.72 26.38
CA ASP A 292 -30.03 -4.85 27.38
C ASP A 292 -31.48 -4.49 27.00
N SER A 293 -31.83 -4.54 25.72
CA SER A 293 -33.19 -4.23 25.25
C SER A 293 -34.12 -5.46 25.16
N LEU A 294 -33.58 -6.63 24.81
CA LEU A 294 -34.33 -7.80 24.33
C LEU A 294 -33.91 -9.12 25.01
N PRO A 295 -34.62 -10.24 24.78
CA PRO A 295 -34.25 -11.53 25.36
C PRO A 295 -32.84 -11.96 24.97
N SER A 296 -32.03 -12.27 25.97
CA SER A 296 -30.59 -12.46 25.80
C SER A 296 -30.22 -13.59 24.83
N ALA A 297 -30.98 -14.69 24.86
CA ALA A 297 -30.74 -15.85 24.00
C ALA A 297 -30.83 -15.50 22.50
N LEU A 298 -31.76 -14.63 22.11
CA LEU A 298 -31.96 -14.25 20.72
C LEU A 298 -30.78 -13.41 20.20
N ALA A 299 -30.31 -12.45 21.00
CA ALA A 299 -29.16 -11.63 20.66
C ALA A 299 -27.90 -12.48 20.48
N TYR A 300 -27.60 -13.38 21.44
CA TYR A 300 -26.45 -14.29 21.31
C TYR A 300 -26.53 -15.17 20.07
N LEU A 301 -27.68 -15.78 19.79
CA LEU A 301 -27.85 -16.65 18.62
C LEU A 301 -27.67 -15.88 17.31
N TYR A 302 -28.25 -14.67 17.23
CA TYR A 302 -28.12 -13.82 16.04
C TYR A 302 -26.67 -13.41 15.79
N PHE A 303 -26.01 -12.76 16.76
CA PHE A 303 -24.67 -12.21 16.55
C PHE A 303 -23.60 -13.29 16.41
N ILE A 304 -23.65 -14.37 17.20
CA ILE A 304 -22.68 -15.46 17.08
C ILE A 304 -22.82 -16.18 15.72
N SER A 305 -24.06 -16.44 15.28
CA SER A 305 -24.28 -17.06 13.96
C SER A 305 -23.88 -16.13 12.82
N LEU A 306 -24.13 -14.82 12.94
CA LEU A 306 -23.71 -13.79 11.99
C LEU A 306 -22.19 -13.79 11.83
N ILE A 307 -21.42 -13.72 12.93
CA ILE A 307 -19.95 -13.71 12.87
C ILE A 307 -19.42 -15.02 12.28
N PHE A 308 -19.97 -16.16 12.67
CA PHE A 308 -19.57 -17.45 12.13
C PHE A 308 -19.82 -17.56 10.61
N LEU A 309 -21.02 -17.17 10.13
CA LEU A 309 -21.35 -17.26 8.71
C LEU A 309 -20.70 -16.16 7.87
N MET A 310 -20.77 -14.90 8.30
CA MET A 310 -20.27 -13.77 7.51
C MET A 310 -18.75 -13.62 7.60
N ALA A 311 -18.23 -13.48 8.82
CA ALA A 311 -16.83 -13.13 9.01
C ALA A 311 -15.90 -14.33 8.79
N TRP A 312 -16.33 -15.55 9.12
CA TRP A 312 -15.50 -16.75 8.97
C TRP A 312 -15.79 -17.52 7.68
N LEU A 313 -17.05 -17.81 7.35
CA LEU A 313 -17.35 -18.60 6.16
C LEU A 313 -17.27 -17.74 4.89
N VAL A 314 -18.07 -16.68 4.76
CA VAL A 314 -18.17 -15.92 3.50
C VAL A 314 -16.85 -15.20 3.16
N LYS A 315 -16.19 -14.56 4.12
CA LYS A 315 -14.86 -13.93 3.91
C LYS A 315 -13.81 -14.93 3.43
N ASN A 316 -13.78 -16.14 3.98
CA ASN A 316 -12.83 -17.17 3.55
C ASN A 316 -13.15 -17.71 2.16
N ILE A 317 -14.42 -17.73 1.72
CA ILE A 317 -14.77 -18.06 0.34
C ILE A 317 -14.16 -17.04 -0.64
N PHE A 318 -14.18 -15.74 -0.33
CA PHE A 318 -13.50 -14.74 -1.17
C PHE A 318 -12.00 -15.01 -1.27
N ILE A 319 -11.34 -15.37 -0.16
CA ILE A 319 -9.92 -15.73 -0.16
C ILE A 319 -9.69 -16.98 -1.04
N ALA A 320 -10.55 -18.00 -0.93
CA ALA A 320 -10.46 -19.21 -1.75
C ALA A 320 -10.56 -18.91 -3.26
N VAL A 321 -11.46 -18.01 -3.66
CA VAL A 321 -11.61 -17.59 -5.07
C VAL A 321 -10.39 -16.83 -5.58
N ILE A 322 -9.77 -16.00 -4.73
CA ILE A 322 -8.50 -15.33 -5.07
C ILE A 322 -7.37 -16.37 -5.23
N ILE A 323 -7.29 -17.36 -4.34
CA ILE A 323 -6.31 -18.45 -4.44
C ILE A 323 -6.51 -19.25 -5.74
N GLU A 324 -7.75 -19.59 -6.10
CA GLU A 324 -8.05 -20.26 -7.36
C GLU A 324 -7.65 -19.40 -8.57
N SER A 325 -7.93 -18.10 -8.52
CA SER A 325 -7.53 -17.16 -9.57
C SER A 325 -5.99 -17.10 -9.74
N VAL A 326 -5.25 -17.09 -8.63
CA VAL A 326 -3.77 -17.14 -8.65
C VAL A 326 -3.26 -18.49 -9.16
N ALA A 327 -3.93 -19.60 -8.80
CA ALA A 327 -3.61 -20.93 -9.31
C ALA A 327 -3.82 -21.01 -10.83
N GLU A 328 -4.94 -20.48 -11.35
CA GLU A 328 -5.23 -20.42 -12.78
C GLU A 328 -4.16 -19.60 -13.52
N ILE A 329 -3.75 -18.45 -12.97
CA ILE A 329 -2.63 -17.67 -13.53
C ILE A 329 -1.38 -18.55 -13.64
N ARG A 330 -1.03 -19.33 -12.60
CA ARG A 330 0.13 -20.24 -12.65
C ARG A 330 -0.03 -21.33 -13.71
N VAL A 331 -1.22 -21.93 -13.83
CA VAL A 331 -1.52 -22.95 -14.85
C VAL A 331 -1.33 -22.39 -16.26
N GLN A 332 -1.86 -21.19 -16.54
CA GLN A 332 -1.69 -20.51 -17.83
C GLN A 332 -0.21 -20.21 -18.13
N PHE A 333 0.57 -19.80 -17.13
CA PHE A 333 2.02 -19.66 -17.27
C PHE A 333 2.71 -20.99 -17.56
N GLN A 334 2.33 -22.08 -16.88
CA GLN A 334 2.91 -23.41 -17.12
C GLN A 334 2.61 -23.92 -18.53
N HIS A 335 1.39 -23.71 -19.05
CA HIS A 335 1.06 -24.06 -20.44
C HIS A 335 1.86 -23.26 -21.48
N MET A 336 2.29 -22.04 -21.16
CA MET A 336 3.12 -21.23 -22.07
C MET A 336 4.56 -21.69 -22.16
N TRP A 337 5.15 -21.96 -21.00
CA TRP A 337 6.58 -22.10 -20.84
C TRP A 337 7.02 -23.55 -20.56
N GLY A 338 6.08 -24.50 -20.52
CA GLY A 338 6.31 -25.87 -20.06
C GLY A 338 6.61 -25.92 -18.56
N PRO A 339 6.83 -27.11 -17.99
CA PRO A 339 7.51 -27.22 -16.71
C PRO A 339 8.93 -26.68 -16.92
N ARG A 340 9.17 -25.42 -16.52
CA ARG A 340 10.53 -24.91 -16.40
C ARG A 340 11.22 -25.79 -15.36
N GLY A 341 12.05 -26.73 -15.81
CA GLY A 341 13.16 -27.18 -14.97
C GLY A 341 13.86 -25.92 -14.48
N SER A 342 14.18 -25.89 -13.18
CA SER A 342 14.85 -24.75 -12.51
C SER A 342 15.71 -24.03 -13.51
N ALA A 343 15.33 -22.78 -13.84
CA ALA A 343 16.22 -21.91 -14.57
C ALA A 343 17.54 -21.97 -13.78
N ALA A 344 18.57 -22.54 -14.41
CA ALA A 344 19.86 -22.75 -13.78
C ALA A 344 20.21 -21.48 -13.03
N ASP A 345 20.40 -21.61 -11.71
CA ASP A 345 20.70 -20.49 -10.84
C ASP A 345 21.79 -19.66 -11.48
N SER A 346 21.38 -18.47 -11.89
CA SER A 346 22.21 -17.45 -12.53
C SER A 346 23.15 -16.78 -11.52
N ASP A 347 23.77 -17.57 -10.64
CA ASP A 347 24.77 -17.12 -9.66
C ASP A 347 26.12 -17.84 -9.79
N SER A 348 26.28 -18.78 -10.73
CA SER A 348 27.62 -19.26 -11.12
C SER A 348 27.98 -18.74 -12.50
N SER A 349 28.76 -17.66 -12.55
CA SER A 349 29.39 -17.25 -13.80
C SER A 349 30.36 -18.36 -14.23
N GLN A 350 29.95 -19.18 -15.20
CA GLN A 350 30.80 -20.20 -15.79
C GLN A 350 31.60 -19.52 -16.90
N VAL A 351 32.92 -19.46 -16.76
CA VAL A 351 33.80 -19.03 -17.85
C VAL A 351 34.49 -20.25 -18.42
N ILE A 352 34.48 -20.31 -19.74
CA ILE A 352 35.18 -21.34 -20.50
C ILE A 352 36.67 -20.98 -20.44
N SER A 353 37.45 -21.81 -19.72
CA SER A 353 38.90 -21.70 -19.69
C SER A 353 39.50 -22.70 -20.66
N SER A 354 40.50 -22.26 -21.43
CA SER A 354 41.27 -23.11 -22.34
C SER A 354 42.62 -23.42 -21.71
N GLU A 355 42.81 -24.66 -21.26
CA GLU A 355 44.14 -25.22 -20.98
C GLU A 355 44.43 -26.26 -22.06
N GLY A 356 45.23 -25.88 -23.07
CA GLY A 356 45.55 -26.73 -24.21
C GLY A 356 44.41 -26.88 -25.22
N ASN A 357 44.28 -28.07 -25.83
CA ASN A 357 43.31 -28.37 -26.89
C ASN A 357 41.89 -28.73 -26.38
N MET A 358 41.60 -28.48 -25.10
CA MET A 358 40.40 -28.98 -24.42
C MET A 358 39.73 -27.87 -23.63
N TRP A 359 38.46 -27.60 -23.95
CA TRP A 359 37.66 -26.58 -23.28
C TRP A 359 37.03 -27.15 -22.01
N LYS A 360 37.34 -26.55 -20.85
CA LYS A 360 36.73 -26.93 -19.57
C LYS A 360 35.86 -25.79 -19.06
N MET A 361 34.61 -26.12 -18.71
CA MET A 361 33.77 -25.19 -17.95
C MET A 361 34.27 -25.15 -16.51
N VAL A 362 34.79 -23.99 -16.11
CA VAL A 362 35.24 -23.75 -14.74
C VAL A 362 34.24 -22.80 -14.09
N LEU A 363 33.72 -23.21 -12.94
CA LEU A 363 32.93 -22.34 -12.08
C LEU A 363 33.84 -21.19 -11.63
N ILE A 364 33.51 -19.94 -11.99
CA ILE A 364 34.20 -18.80 -11.38
C ILE A 364 33.79 -18.79 -9.93
N ASP A 365 34.75 -19.12 -9.07
CA ASP A 365 34.60 -18.97 -7.64
C ASP A 365 34.54 -17.47 -7.33
N GLU A 366 33.34 -16.93 -7.11
CA GLU A 366 33.12 -15.51 -6.78
C GLU A 366 33.81 -15.10 -5.46
N ASN A 367 34.35 -16.06 -4.72
CA ASN A 367 35.16 -15.86 -3.53
C ASN A 367 36.65 -15.59 -3.81
N LYS A 368 37.10 -15.60 -5.08
CA LYS A 368 38.47 -15.15 -5.41
C LYS A 368 38.59 -13.65 -5.22
N ALA A 369 39.09 -13.27 -4.04
CA ALA A 369 39.41 -11.91 -3.67
C ALA A 369 40.41 -11.29 -4.68
N LYS A 370 39.98 -10.25 -5.40
CA LYS A 370 40.85 -9.42 -6.25
C LYS A 370 41.39 -8.20 -5.51
N GLY A 371 41.28 -8.17 -4.18
CA GLY A 371 41.73 -7.05 -3.34
C GLY A 371 43.24 -7.01 -3.16
N LEU A 372 43.76 -5.83 -2.80
CA LEU A 372 45.17 -5.58 -2.49
C LEU A 372 45.63 -6.20 -1.15
N ALA A 373 44.69 -6.76 -0.37
CA ALA A 373 44.99 -7.28 0.96
C ALA A 373 45.82 -8.58 0.91
N PRO A 374 46.76 -8.78 1.86
CA PRO A 374 47.51 -10.03 2.00
C PRO A 374 46.61 -11.26 2.13
N PRO A 375 47.05 -12.44 1.68
CA PRO A 375 46.24 -13.67 1.73
C PRO A 375 45.86 -14.07 3.16
N PHE A 376 46.63 -13.65 4.17
CA PHE A 376 46.31 -13.85 5.58
C PHE A 376 45.00 -13.17 6.00
N PHE A 377 44.80 -11.90 5.65
CA PHE A 377 43.57 -11.16 6.00
C PHE A 377 42.35 -11.66 5.23
N GLN A 378 42.54 -12.11 3.99
CA GLN A 378 41.49 -12.77 3.22
C GLN A 378 41.06 -14.09 3.89
N LYS A 379 42.01 -14.84 4.47
CA LYS A 379 41.72 -16.06 5.24
C LYS A 379 40.96 -15.77 6.55
N ILE A 380 41.23 -14.64 7.20
CA ILE A 380 40.48 -14.18 8.38
C ILE A 380 39.04 -13.85 8.00
N LEU A 381 38.83 -13.12 6.90
CA LEU A 381 37.49 -12.76 6.44
C LEU A 381 36.61 -13.99 6.18
N CYS A 382 37.19 -15.05 5.62
CA CYS A 382 36.49 -16.31 5.34
C CYS A 382 36.34 -17.23 6.57
N SER A 383 36.87 -16.84 7.74
CA SER A 383 36.77 -17.64 8.95
C SER A 383 35.37 -17.56 9.57
N ASN A 384 34.81 -18.71 9.94
CA ASN A 384 33.55 -18.76 10.69
C ASN A 384 33.64 -17.98 12.01
N ALA A 385 34.82 -17.92 12.64
CA ALA A 385 35.01 -17.18 13.88
C ALA A 385 34.78 -15.67 13.70
N PHE A 386 35.22 -15.09 12.58
CA PHE A 386 34.99 -13.68 12.27
C PHE A 386 33.50 -13.40 12.05
N HIS A 387 32.82 -14.27 11.29
CA HIS A 387 31.38 -14.15 11.07
C HIS A 387 30.56 -14.24 12.36
N THR A 388 30.85 -15.22 13.23
CA THR A 388 30.17 -15.37 14.51
C THR A 388 30.44 -14.17 15.43
N PHE A 389 31.68 -13.67 15.46
CA PHE A 389 32.04 -12.50 16.26
C PHE A 389 31.24 -11.25 15.86
N ILE A 390 31.15 -10.96 14.57
CA ILE A 390 30.35 -9.82 14.07
C ILE A 390 28.87 -9.99 14.41
N LEU A 391 28.31 -11.19 14.26
CA LEU A 391 26.90 -11.45 14.62
C LEU A 391 26.65 -11.26 16.12
N CYS A 392 27.58 -11.70 16.98
CA CYS A 392 27.51 -11.43 18.42
C CYS A 392 27.57 -9.93 18.73
N LEU A 393 28.40 -9.15 18.03
CA LEU A 393 28.43 -7.69 18.17
C LEU A 393 27.11 -7.03 17.74
N VAL A 394 26.49 -7.51 16.65
CA VAL A 394 25.16 -7.03 16.22
C VAL A 394 24.12 -7.32 17.30
N LEU A 395 24.15 -8.51 17.89
CA LEU A 395 23.24 -8.89 18.97
C LEU A 395 23.47 -8.03 20.21
N ALA A 396 24.72 -7.79 20.61
CA ALA A 396 25.06 -6.91 21.72
C ALA A 396 24.57 -5.46 21.49
N SER A 397 24.83 -4.90 20.30
CA SER A 397 24.35 -3.56 19.90
C SER A 397 22.83 -3.47 19.95
N SER A 398 22.13 -4.51 19.49
CA SER A 398 20.66 -4.57 19.50
C SER A 398 20.10 -4.62 20.93
N ILE A 399 20.71 -5.40 21.82
CA ILE A 399 20.34 -5.47 23.25
C ILE A 399 20.60 -4.13 23.94
N THR A 400 21.74 -3.50 23.69
CA THR A 400 22.04 -2.18 24.28
C THR A 400 21.07 -1.10 23.80
N GLY A 401 20.62 -1.16 22.54
CA GLY A 401 19.58 -0.28 22.01
C GLY A 401 18.21 -0.53 22.63
N ALA A 402 17.84 -1.80 22.84
CA ALA A 402 16.56 -2.18 23.45
C ALA A 402 16.47 -1.84 24.94
N ASN A 403 17.60 -1.85 25.66
CA ASN A 403 17.67 -1.50 27.08
C ASN A 403 17.57 0.02 27.35
N LEU A 404 17.48 0.84 26.30
CA LEU A 404 17.23 2.27 26.45
C LEU A 404 15.77 2.51 26.88
N SER A 405 15.53 2.55 28.19
CA SER A 405 14.22 2.96 28.72
C SER A 405 14.04 4.47 28.59
N PHE A 406 12.96 4.90 27.94
CA PHE A 406 12.62 6.31 27.80
C PHE A 406 12.00 6.83 29.10
N ASP A 407 12.72 7.68 29.84
CA ASP A 407 12.14 8.46 30.94
C ASP A 407 11.75 9.85 30.40
N TYR A 408 10.44 10.13 30.38
CA TYR A 408 9.91 11.38 29.86
C TYR A 408 10.29 12.60 30.72
N LYS A 409 10.69 12.40 31.99
CA LYS A 409 10.99 13.49 32.94
C LYS A 409 12.41 14.03 32.80
N THR A 410 13.36 13.25 32.31
CA THR A 410 14.78 13.61 32.27
C THR A 410 15.20 14.35 31.00
N LYS A 411 14.26 14.59 30.07
CA LYS A 411 14.50 15.20 28.74
C LYS A 411 15.13 16.60 28.78
N PHE A 412 15.12 17.28 29.93
CA PHE A 412 15.57 18.67 30.08
C PHE A 412 16.89 18.86 30.83
N ASN A 413 17.39 17.83 31.52
CA ASN A 413 18.64 17.98 32.25
C ASN A 413 19.79 17.32 31.51
N ASP A 414 20.61 18.21 30.95
CA ASP A 414 21.95 18.00 30.45
C ASP A 414 22.03 17.47 29.02
N GLY A 415 22.47 18.34 28.10
CA GLY A 415 23.12 17.96 26.84
C GLY A 415 24.43 17.20 27.04
N LYS A 416 24.49 16.33 28.06
CA LYS A 416 25.54 15.36 28.28
C LYS A 416 25.17 14.10 27.48
N PRO A 417 26.06 13.59 26.64
CA PRO A 417 25.83 12.32 25.97
C PRO A 417 25.66 11.21 27.00
N ASP A 418 24.51 10.52 26.94
CA ASP A 418 24.24 9.35 27.78
C ASP A 418 25.30 8.26 27.55
N GLY A 419 25.55 7.41 28.54
CA GLY A 419 26.42 6.24 28.38
C GLY A 419 26.04 5.36 27.17
N PHE A 420 24.76 5.36 26.80
CA PHE A 420 24.23 4.69 25.62
C PHE A 420 24.68 5.34 24.30
N TYR A 421 24.87 6.65 24.24
CA TYR A 421 25.42 7.32 23.06
C TYR A 421 26.86 6.86 22.81
N TYR A 422 27.68 6.80 23.86
CA TYR A 422 29.06 6.30 23.75
C TYR A 422 29.11 4.82 23.34
N ALA A 423 28.23 3.98 23.89
CA ALA A 423 28.13 2.58 23.46
C ALA A 423 27.77 2.49 21.97
N GLU A 424 26.83 3.30 21.49
CA GLU A 424 26.41 3.33 20.09
C GLU A 424 27.51 3.85 19.15
N VAL A 425 28.30 4.84 19.58
CA VAL A 425 29.51 5.30 18.88
C VAL A 425 30.50 4.15 18.71
N VAL A 426 30.78 3.40 19.78
CA VAL A 426 31.70 2.25 19.75
C VAL A 426 31.22 1.17 18.79
N PHE A 427 29.94 0.79 18.86
CA PHE A 427 29.39 -0.22 17.94
C PHE A 427 29.46 0.23 16.49
N THR A 428 29.17 1.49 16.20
CA THR A 428 29.19 2.03 14.84
C THR A 428 30.60 2.04 14.27
N LEU A 429 31.60 2.48 15.05
CA LEU A 429 33.00 2.41 14.65
C LEU A 429 33.45 0.98 14.36
N LEU A 430 33.02 0.00 15.16
CA LEU A 430 33.31 -1.41 14.92
C LEU A 430 32.70 -1.92 13.60
N PHE A 431 31.47 -1.51 13.26
CA PHE A 431 30.83 -1.90 12.01
C PHE A 431 31.39 -1.15 10.79
N ASP A 432 31.85 0.09 10.94
CA ASP A 432 32.55 0.81 9.88
C ASP A 432 33.90 0.16 9.59
N LEU A 433 34.65 -0.22 10.63
CA LEU A 433 35.89 -0.97 10.48
C LEU A 433 35.66 -2.32 9.80
N GLU A 434 34.57 -3.02 10.15
CA GLU A 434 34.16 -4.24 9.46
C GLU A 434 33.90 -4.02 7.96
N ALA A 435 33.16 -2.96 7.61
CA ALA A 435 32.85 -2.61 6.23
C ALA A 435 34.12 -2.24 5.44
N ILE A 436 34.99 -1.41 6.02
CA ILE A 436 36.28 -1.03 5.44
C ILE A 436 37.17 -2.27 5.24
N PHE A 437 37.22 -3.16 6.23
CA PHE A 437 37.99 -4.42 6.15
C PHE A 437 37.48 -5.32 5.01
N LYS A 438 36.17 -5.46 4.85
CA LYS A 438 35.55 -6.18 3.74
C LYS A 438 35.86 -5.54 2.38
N ILE A 439 35.76 -4.22 2.27
CA ILE A 439 36.10 -3.47 1.05
C ILE A 439 37.57 -3.66 0.68
N TRP A 440 38.46 -3.65 1.67
CA TRP A 440 39.90 -3.84 1.44
C TRP A 440 40.24 -5.26 0.94
N CYS A 441 39.59 -6.28 1.51
CA CYS A 441 39.81 -7.68 1.12
C CYS A 441 39.20 -8.02 -0.25
N LEU A 442 37.97 -7.57 -0.54
CA LEU A 442 37.21 -7.96 -1.73
C LEU A 442 37.36 -6.97 -2.91
N GLY A 443 37.84 -5.76 -2.65
CA GLY A 443 37.81 -4.62 -3.57
C GLY A 443 36.42 -3.98 -3.65
N LEU A 444 36.36 -2.66 -3.91
CA LEU A 444 35.10 -1.90 -3.96
C LEU A 444 34.07 -2.48 -4.94
N TYR A 445 34.51 -2.87 -6.14
CA TYR A 445 33.61 -3.43 -7.15
C TYR A 445 33.10 -4.82 -6.77
N GLY A 446 33.95 -5.66 -6.18
CA GLY A 446 33.57 -6.98 -5.68
C GLY A 446 32.59 -6.89 -4.52
N TYR A 447 32.84 -5.97 -3.58
CA TYR A 447 31.98 -5.70 -2.44
C TYR A 447 30.58 -5.22 -2.87
N LEU A 448 30.52 -4.21 -3.76
CA LEU A 448 29.25 -3.66 -4.25
C LEU A 448 28.47 -4.60 -5.18
N ARG A 449 29.04 -5.71 -5.64
CA ARG A 449 28.29 -6.66 -6.47
C ARG A 449 27.28 -7.47 -5.65
N ARG A 450 27.60 -7.80 -4.39
CA ARG A 450 26.75 -8.60 -3.50
C ARG A 450 25.66 -7.75 -2.84
N SER A 451 24.40 -8.21 -2.90
CA SER A 451 23.24 -7.48 -2.37
C SER A 451 23.32 -7.23 -0.87
N LEU A 452 23.82 -8.19 -0.10
CA LEU A 452 23.97 -8.05 1.35
C LEU A 452 24.99 -6.97 1.73
N HIS A 453 26.13 -6.92 1.05
CA HIS A 453 27.17 -5.92 1.32
C HIS A 453 26.70 -4.50 0.97
N LYS A 454 25.80 -4.34 -0.01
CA LYS A 454 25.10 -3.07 -0.25
C LYS A 454 24.26 -2.65 0.96
N PHE A 455 23.53 -3.59 1.56
CA PHE A 455 22.74 -3.34 2.78
C PHE A 455 23.64 -3.01 3.99
N GLU A 456 24.72 -3.76 4.20
CA GLU A 456 25.70 -3.47 5.27
C GLU A 456 26.32 -2.08 5.11
N LEU A 457 26.67 -1.68 3.88
CA LEU A 457 27.20 -0.34 3.61
C LEU A 457 26.15 0.76 3.83
N LEU A 458 24.90 0.51 3.44
CA LEU A 458 23.80 1.44 3.71
C LEU A 458 23.61 1.64 5.22
N LEU A 459 23.67 0.57 6.01
CA LEU A 459 23.59 0.65 7.47
C LEU A 459 24.79 1.40 8.07
N ALA A 460 26.02 1.14 7.59
CA ALA A 460 27.21 1.85 8.03
C ALA A 460 27.09 3.36 7.76
N ILE A 461 26.74 3.76 6.54
CA ILE A 461 26.53 5.17 6.18
C ILE A 461 25.38 5.80 6.98
N GLY A 462 24.25 5.10 7.12
CA GLY A 462 23.09 5.62 7.86
C GLY A 462 23.37 5.80 9.35
N THR A 463 24.14 4.88 9.95
CA THR A 463 24.47 4.95 11.38
C THR A 463 25.64 5.87 11.71
N THR A 464 26.59 6.06 10.79
CA THR A 464 27.58 7.14 10.92
C THR A 464 26.91 8.50 10.86
N LEU A 465 25.99 8.74 9.92
CA LEU A 465 25.22 9.98 9.86
C LEU A 465 24.40 10.23 11.14
N HIS A 466 23.82 9.18 11.72
CA HIS A 466 23.07 9.26 12.98
C HIS A 466 23.92 9.73 14.17
N ILE A 467 25.22 9.45 14.17
CA ILE A 467 26.11 9.71 15.31
C ILE A 467 26.95 10.98 15.14
N ILE A 468 27.41 11.26 13.91
CA ILE A 468 28.27 12.40 13.59
C ILE A 468 27.59 13.73 13.91
N ILE A 469 26.26 13.79 13.78
CA ILE A 469 25.47 14.98 14.10
C ILE A 469 24.72 14.69 15.40
N PRO A 470 25.17 15.23 16.56
CA PRO A 470 24.51 14.98 17.85
C PRO A 470 23.05 15.39 17.88
N GLU A 471 22.65 16.40 17.08
CA GLU A 471 21.26 16.82 16.93
C GLU A 471 20.37 15.79 16.20
N LEU A 472 20.97 14.87 15.44
CA LEU A 472 20.26 13.78 14.76
C LEU A 472 20.15 12.52 15.63
N TYR A 473 20.81 12.48 16.79
CA TYR A 473 20.66 11.38 17.73
C TYR A 473 19.20 11.35 18.25
N ARG A 474 18.57 10.18 18.25
CA ARG A 474 17.14 9.98 18.61
C ARG A 474 16.12 10.58 17.64
N THR A 475 16.52 10.82 16.39
CA THR A 475 15.59 11.18 15.31
C THR A 475 15.17 9.95 14.50
N GLN A 476 14.55 10.15 13.34
CA GLN A 476 14.21 9.10 12.39
C GLN A 476 15.43 8.27 11.93
N LEU A 477 16.65 8.80 12.03
CA LEU A 477 17.86 8.04 11.66
C LEU A 477 18.16 6.85 12.58
N THR A 478 17.51 6.76 13.75
CA THR A 478 17.52 5.56 14.61
C THR A 478 17.01 4.31 13.89
N TYR A 479 16.23 4.43 12.80
CA TYR A 479 15.84 3.29 11.98
C TYR A 479 17.06 2.50 11.47
N PHE A 480 18.15 3.17 11.07
CA PHE A 480 19.35 2.47 10.58
C PHE A 480 20.05 1.68 11.70
N GLN A 481 20.02 2.16 12.94
CA GLN A 481 20.54 1.43 14.09
C GLN A 481 19.71 0.17 14.35
N VAL A 482 18.38 0.29 14.39
CA VAL A 482 17.46 -0.84 14.65
C VAL A 482 17.52 -1.87 13.52
N LEU A 483 17.64 -1.42 12.26
CA LEU A 483 17.75 -2.30 11.09
C LEU A 483 18.99 -3.20 11.10
N ARG A 484 19.99 -2.95 11.96
CA ARG A 484 21.14 -3.87 12.14
C ARG A 484 20.71 -5.26 12.56
N VAL A 485 19.60 -5.39 13.30
CA VAL A 485 19.09 -6.69 13.77
C VAL A 485 18.77 -7.64 12.60
N VAL A 486 18.44 -7.10 11.41
CA VAL A 486 18.18 -7.88 10.19
C VAL A 486 19.42 -8.70 9.78
N ARG A 487 20.64 -8.26 10.12
CA ARG A 487 21.87 -9.02 9.86
C ARG A 487 21.89 -10.37 10.60
N LEU A 488 21.16 -10.51 11.71
CA LEU A 488 21.05 -11.77 12.46
C LEU A 488 20.32 -12.87 11.70
N VAL A 489 19.59 -12.56 10.61
CA VAL A 489 19.00 -13.58 9.73
C VAL A 489 20.06 -14.56 9.22
N LYS A 490 21.31 -14.09 9.05
CA LYS A 490 22.45 -14.93 8.65
C LYS A 490 22.94 -15.91 9.72
N ALA A 491 22.50 -15.78 10.97
CA ALA A 491 22.83 -16.75 12.00
C ALA A 491 22.13 -18.10 11.76
N SER A 492 20.99 -18.09 11.05
CA SER A 492 20.21 -19.30 10.75
C SER A 492 20.02 -19.46 9.24
N PRO A 493 20.71 -20.43 8.59
CA PRO A 493 20.52 -20.68 7.16
C PRO A 493 19.09 -21.13 6.84
N MET A 494 18.42 -21.82 7.77
CA MET A 494 17.02 -22.22 7.62
C MET A 494 16.09 -20.99 7.55
N LEU A 495 16.33 -19.96 8.37
CA LEU A 495 15.55 -18.72 8.33
C LEU A 495 15.85 -17.92 7.06
N GLU A 496 17.13 -17.85 6.65
CA GLU A 496 17.55 -17.21 5.41
C GLU A 496 16.84 -17.84 4.20
N ASP A 497 16.90 -19.16 4.06
CA ASP A 497 16.23 -19.92 2.99
C ASP A 497 14.71 -19.73 3.02
N PHE A 498 14.12 -19.72 4.21
CA PHE A 498 12.68 -19.48 4.38
C PHE A 498 12.29 -18.07 3.95
N CYS A 499 13.06 -17.04 4.33
CA CYS A 499 12.84 -15.66 3.89
C CYS A 499 12.95 -15.54 2.37
N PHE A 500 13.99 -16.13 1.75
CA PHE A 500 14.12 -16.15 0.30
C PHE A 500 12.95 -16.86 -0.39
N LYS A 501 12.45 -17.95 0.19
CA LYS A 501 11.30 -18.70 -0.35
C LYS A 501 9.96 -17.96 -0.21
N ILE A 502 9.72 -17.29 0.91
CA ILE A 502 8.49 -16.52 1.16
C ILE A 502 8.44 -15.27 0.29
N PHE A 503 9.49 -14.45 0.32
CA PHE A 503 9.52 -13.21 -0.46
C PHE A 503 9.64 -13.51 -1.97
N GLY A 504 10.22 -14.66 -2.31
CA GLY A 504 10.34 -15.16 -3.67
C GLY A 504 11.04 -14.13 -4.59
N PRO A 505 10.71 -14.09 -5.89
CA PRO A 505 11.24 -13.05 -6.76
C PRO A 505 10.67 -11.69 -6.38
N GLY A 506 11.52 -10.81 -5.85
CA GLY A 506 11.15 -9.48 -5.34
C GLY A 506 10.38 -8.59 -6.33
N LYS A 507 10.47 -8.86 -7.64
CA LYS A 507 9.64 -8.18 -8.66
C LYS A 507 8.14 -8.38 -8.45
N LYS A 508 7.70 -9.58 -8.02
CA LYS A 508 6.25 -9.87 -7.85
C LYS A 508 5.69 -9.19 -6.61
N LEU A 509 6.35 -9.39 -5.47
CA LEU A 509 5.92 -8.79 -4.21
C LEU A 509 6.06 -7.27 -4.25
N GLY A 510 7.19 -6.76 -4.77
CA GLY A 510 7.40 -5.32 -4.93
C GLY A 510 6.33 -4.66 -5.82
N SER A 511 5.92 -5.32 -6.91
CA SER A 511 4.82 -4.81 -7.74
C SER A 511 3.47 -4.78 -7.00
N LEU A 512 3.19 -5.76 -6.14
CA LEU A 512 1.98 -5.77 -5.32
C LEU A 512 2.00 -4.66 -4.28
N ILE A 513 3.11 -4.50 -3.55
CA ILE A 513 3.29 -3.44 -2.55
C ILE A 513 3.18 -2.05 -3.19
N MET A 514 3.80 -1.86 -4.36
CA MET A 514 3.67 -0.61 -5.10
C MET A 514 2.23 -0.33 -5.53
N LEU A 515 1.49 -1.36 -5.98
CA LEU A 515 0.07 -1.22 -6.32
C LEU A 515 -0.78 -0.84 -5.10
N THR A 516 -0.56 -1.49 -3.95
CA THR A 516 -1.32 -1.21 -2.73
C THR A 516 -1.04 0.20 -2.20
N ILE A 517 0.23 0.63 -2.16
CA ILE A 517 0.59 2.00 -1.76
C ILE A 517 -0.08 3.01 -2.69
N SER A 518 -0.14 2.71 -3.97
CA SER A 518 -0.68 3.64 -4.96
C SER A 518 -2.19 3.73 -4.92
N LEU A 519 -2.86 2.61 -4.70
CA LEU A 519 -4.30 2.59 -4.46
C LEU A 519 -4.65 3.35 -3.19
N LEU A 520 -3.83 3.22 -2.13
CA LEU A 520 -3.98 3.99 -0.91
C LEU A 520 -3.80 5.49 -1.16
N ILE A 521 -2.72 5.91 -1.84
CA ILE A 521 -2.50 7.34 -2.18
C ILE A 521 -3.65 7.90 -3.02
N ILE A 522 -4.15 7.13 -4.00
CA ILE A 522 -5.30 7.54 -4.82
C ILE A 522 -6.55 7.69 -3.95
N ALA A 523 -6.88 6.68 -3.14
CA ALA A 523 -8.05 6.71 -2.26
C ALA A 523 -7.96 7.86 -1.25
N SER A 524 -6.84 8.02 -0.55
CA SER A 524 -6.61 9.12 0.38
C SER A 524 -6.72 10.48 -0.29
N SER A 525 -6.15 10.66 -1.49
CA SER A 525 -6.25 11.95 -2.21
C SER A 525 -7.66 12.22 -2.72
N ILE A 526 -8.42 11.19 -3.13
CA ILE A 526 -9.82 11.34 -3.51
C ILE A 526 -10.65 11.72 -2.28
N SER A 527 -10.51 10.99 -1.17
CA SER A 527 -11.20 11.28 0.08
C SER A 527 -10.85 12.68 0.61
N LEU A 528 -9.59 13.09 0.51
CA LEU A 528 -9.15 14.44 0.85
C LEU A 528 -9.93 15.48 0.05
N GLN A 529 -9.96 15.38 -1.28
CA GLN A 529 -10.65 16.36 -2.12
C GLN A 529 -12.19 16.32 -1.96
N LEU A 530 -12.76 15.18 -1.53
CA LEU A 530 -14.19 15.08 -1.21
C LEU A 530 -14.55 15.79 0.11
N PHE A 531 -13.66 15.73 1.10
CA PHE A 531 -14.00 16.08 2.49
C PHE A 531 -13.21 17.27 3.07
N CYS A 532 -12.23 17.82 2.36
CA CYS A 532 -11.33 18.87 2.90
C CYS A 532 -12.01 20.20 3.25
N ASN A 533 -13.19 20.47 2.67
CA ASN A 533 -13.93 21.71 2.83
C ASN A 533 -15.18 21.55 3.72
N ILE A 534 -15.33 20.41 4.40
CA ILE A 534 -16.45 20.21 5.34
C ILE A 534 -16.11 20.92 6.65
N PRO A 535 -16.94 21.88 7.11
CA PRO A 535 -16.72 22.54 8.39
C PRO A 535 -16.79 21.53 9.54
N ASP A 536 -15.96 21.72 10.57
CA ASP A 536 -15.88 20.89 11.77
C ASP A 536 -15.45 19.42 11.56
N PHE A 537 -14.91 19.07 10.38
CA PHE A 537 -14.43 17.71 10.08
C PHE A 537 -12.93 17.64 9.84
N GLU A 538 -12.15 17.45 10.92
CA GLU A 538 -10.69 17.48 10.84
C GLU A 538 -10.03 16.21 10.29
N LYS A 539 -10.77 15.09 10.16
CA LYS A 539 -10.20 13.80 9.73
C LYS A 539 -9.59 13.83 8.33
N PHE A 540 -10.04 14.73 7.46
CA PHE A 540 -9.55 14.87 6.08
C PHE A 540 -9.17 16.32 5.78
N SER A 541 -8.66 17.05 6.77
CA SER A 541 -8.26 18.44 6.55
C SER A 541 -6.92 18.58 5.81
N THR A 542 -6.03 17.58 5.95
CA THR A 542 -4.70 17.55 5.32
C THR A 542 -4.35 16.11 4.91
N PHE A 543 -3.50 15.92 3.89
CA PHE A 543 -3.12 14.58 3.40
C PHE A 543 -2.52 13.60 4.44
N PRO A 544 -1.76 14.04 5.47
CA PRO A 544 -1.25 13.12 6.50
C PRO A 544 -2.29 12.60 7.49
N HIS A 545 -3.43 13.26 7.63
CA HIS A 545 -4.59 12.80 8.39
C HIS A 545 -5.38 11.79 7.55
#